data_AF-A0A178AC12-F1
#
_entry.id   AF-A0A178AC12-F1
#
_cell.length_a   1.000
_cell.length_b   1.000
_cell.length_c   1.000
_cell.angle_alpha   90.00
_cell.angle_beta   90.00
_cell.angle_gamma   90.00
#
_symmetry.space_group_name_H-M   'P 1'
#
loop_
_entity.id
_entity.type
_entity.pdbx_description
1 polymer ?
#
loop_
_entity_poly.entity_id
_entity_poly.type
_entity_poly.pdbx_seq_one_letter_code
_entity_poly.pdbx_strand_id
1 'polypeptide(L)'
;MLRRVAFSVATAALLLGILPQVAAHGDEHMEMSAHDAPHAEPQHLDQTGSYWSHSEHAVLMYWHIGLEILAWVVVLPIAVMFSIARSRYTLFSQLAFLTINALALVLGLVYNHNTPELYANNAHGKTGWIITWIASAWVFLAIIQTYARQSRPDADLDDTTHPMTVANMARYERVHDELPNPSRFSNDSGQGTERNSASLFGHSRSPSVESEDQQFIGPTRRYTHDDDDSFDDTSEKHGFLRRASMERLFSRYGARFVAGRTLKAIRFLHLICERTVLVQGLVAIASGTVVYGGIGRGGAVFNVLAHYIKGGIFFLYGLLTLGRWMGAFADFGWAWNVKPPKEVVGRAKSAMATAEFTESFVIWLYGVTNVFLEHLAAWGDAWTAQDLEHVSISVMFFGGGLLGMIVESTKMRDLLNNAVVSSHSQANTQNESWQQPRHYRVSLNPLPALIILLLGKMMSSHHQASMLSTMIHSQWGGMFMGFAFARGLTYITLYISPPTSFLPSRPPTEIITSFCLIAGGITFMLSNKDTVAALESYDLDAMFTFTVTMGLTSLIMAWTTVTLAIKGWASRNQSRDQHAKSHAGVLA
;
A
#
# COMPACT_ATOMS: atom_id res chain seq x y z
N MET A 1 -34.49 -13.86 25.65
CA MET A 1 -33.14 -14.47 25.65
C MET A 1 -33.05 -15.77 24.84
N LEU A 2 -34.04 -16.68 24.89
CA LEU A 2 -34.02 -17.96 24.17
C LEU A 2 -33.95 -17.87 22.63
N ARG A 3 -34.49 -16.81 21.99
CA ARG A 3 -34.41 -16.63 20.52
C ARG A 3 -33.04 -16.24 19.97
N ARG A 4 -32.15 -15.63 20.79
CA ARG A 4 -30.79 -15.24 20.36
C ARG A 4 -29.79 -16.40 20.44
N VAL A 5 -30.03 -17.35 21.35
CA VAL A 5 -29.20 -18.56 21.48
C VAL A 5 -29.50 -19.54 20.34
N ALA A 6 -30.76 -19.70 19.93
CA ALA A 6 -31.14 -20.56 18.81
C ALA A 6 -30.52 -20.13 17.46
N PHE A 7 -30.40 -18.82 17.21
CA PHE A 7 -29.80 -18.30 15.96
C PHE A 7 -28.27 -18.46 15.93
N SER A 8 -27.62 -18.45 17.09
CA SER A 8 -26.17 -18.62 17.22
C SER A 8 -25.75 -20.09 17.08
N VAL A 9 -26.58 -21.02 17.55
CA VAL A 9 -26.37 -22.47 17.37
C VAL A 9 -26.65 -22.90 15.91
N ALA A 10 -27.64 -22.30 15.25
CA ALA A 10 -27.92 -22.58 13.84
C ALA A 10 -26.83 -22.06 12.88
N THR A 11 -26.16 -20.95 13.20
CA THR A 11 -25.04 -20.41 12.41
C THR A 11 -23.73 -21.17 12.68
N ALA A 12 -23.50 -21.64 13.90
CA ALA A 12 -22.38 -22.54 14.19
C ALA A 12 -22.53 -23.92 13.51
N ALA A 13 -23.76 -24.45 13.44
CA ALA A 13 -24.03 -25.70 12.72
C ALA A 13 -23.88 -25.56 11.19
N LEU A 14 -24.17 -24.39 10.62
CA LEU A 14 -23.94 -24.12 9.18
C LEU A 14 -22.46 -23.91 8.83
N LEU A 15 -21.64 -23.43 9.77
CA LEU A 15 -20.19 -23.27 9.59
C LEU A 15 -19.40 -24.57 9.84
N LEU A 16 -19.94 -25.49 10.65
CA LEU A 16 -19.36 -26.83 10.85
C LEU A 16 -19.81 -27.86 9.79
N GLY A 17 -20.88 -27.57 9.04
CA GLY A 17 -21.39 -28.44 7.96
C GLY A 17 -20.64 -28.33 6.62
N ILE A 18 -19.71 -27.38 6.47
CA ILE A 18 -18.93 -27.16 5.23
C ILE A 18 -17.53 -27.81 5.33
N LEU A 19 -17.20 -28.45 6.46
CA LEU A 19 -15.85 -28.97 6.75
C LEU A 19 -15.65 -30.48 6.59
N PRO A 20 -16.61 -31.27 6.06
CA PRO A 20 -16.26 -32.53 5.42
C PRO A 20 -16.99 -32.74 4.08
N GLN A 21 -16.57 -32.03 3.03
CA GLN A 21 -16.78 -32.47 1.63
C GLN A 21 -15.52 -32.38 0.76
N VAL A 22 -14.33 -32.28 1.37
CA VAL A 22 -13.04 -32.33 0.66
C VAL A 22 -12.35 -33.71 0.83
N ALA A 23 -13.01 -34.68 1.45
CA ALA A 23 -12.47 -36.04 1.63
C ALA A 23 -13.55 -37.10 1.44
N ALA A 24 -14.10 -37.22 0.23
CA ALA A 24 -14.80 -38.41 -0.21
C ALA A 24 -15.04 -38.34 -1.72
N HIS A 25 -14.12 -38.84 -2.53
CA HIS A 25 -14.44 -39.64 -3.72
C HIS A 25 -13.37 -40.71 -3.80
N GLY A 26 -13.79 -41.94 -3.49
CA GLY A 26 -12.99 -43.14 -3.60
C GLY A 26 -12.92 -43.62 -5.05
N ASP A 27 -11.83 -44.34 -5.30
CA ASP A 27 -11.63 -45.39 -6.29
C ASP A 27 -12.79 -45.62 -7.29
N GLU A 28 -12.62 -45.09 -8.49
CA GLU A 28 -13.05 -45.78 -9.69
C GLU A 28 -11.82 -45.95 -10.61
N HIS A 29 -11.28 -47.17 -10.59
CA HIS A 29 -10.39 -47.66 -11.62
C HIS A 29 -11.12 -47.62 -12.97
N MET A 30 -10.76 -46.68 -13.84
CA MET A 30 -11.02 -46.78 -15.27
C MET A 30 -9.71 -47.06 -16.00
N GLU A 31 -9.51 -48.33 -16.36
CA GLU A 31 -8.63 -48.71 -17.46
C GLU A 31 -9.18 -48.06 -18.74
N MET A 32 -8.48 -47.04 -19.26
CA MET A 32 -8.72 -46.53 -20.60
C MET A 32 -7.48 -46.79 -21.45
N SER A 33 -7.68 -47.72 -22.39
CA SER A 33 -6.82 -48.09 -23.50
C SER A 33 -6.05 -46.89 -24.07
N ALA A 34 -4.72 -46.98 -24.01
CA ALA A 34 -3.81 -46.08 -24.68
C ALA A 34 -4.01 -46.15 -26.20
N HIS A 35 -4.58 -45.10 -26.78
CA HIS A 35 -4.43 -44.83 -28.20
C HIS A 35 -3.24 -43.90 -28.38
N ASP A 36 -2.23 -44.40 -29.10
CA ASP A 36 -1.00 -43.70 -29.50
C ASP A 36 -1.30 -42.33 -30.13
N ALA A 37 -1.17 -41.28 -29.32
CA ALA A 37 -0.83 -39.96 -29.81
C ALA A 37 0.69 -39.88 -29.93
N PRO A 38 1.24 -39.29 -31.00
CA PRO A 38 2.68 -39.24 -31.21
C PRO A 38 3.33 -38.58 -29.99
N HIS A 39 4.22 -39.34 -29.34
CA HIS A 39 5.10 -38.83 -28.31
C HIS A 39 5.77 -37.57 -28.85
N ALA A 40 5.43 -36.41 -28.29
CA ALA A 40 6.34 -35.28 -28.35
C ALA A 40 7.61 -35.78 -27.65
N GLU A 41 8.68 -35.97 -28.43
CA GLU A 41 10.00 -36.25 -27.87
C GLU A 41 10.23 -35.28 -26.71
N PRO A 42 10.66 -35.76 -25.53
CA PRO A 42 11.19 -34.85 -24.54
C PRO A 42 12.29 -34.09 -25.26
N GLN A 43 12.10 -32.79 -25.47
CA GLN A 43 13.20 -31.92 -25.84
C GLN A 43 14.29 -32.23 -24.83
N HIS A 44 15.33 -32.90 -25.32
CA HIS A 44 16.52 -33.16 -24.56
C HIS A 44 16.91 -31.83 -23.93
N LEU A 45 16.75 -31.73 -22.61
CA LEU A 45 17.43 -30.75 -21.78
C LEU A 45 18.91 -31.12 -21.85
N ASP A 46 19.51 -30.96 -23.03
CA ASP A 46 20.95 -30.89 -23.20
C ASP A 46 21.39 -29.72 -22.32
N GLN A 47 21.99 -30.06 -21.17
CA GLN A 47 23.16 -29.42 -20.57
C GLN A 47 23.24 -27.88 -20.60
N THR A 48 22.14 -27.14 -20.50
CA THR A 48 22.20 -25.69 -20.31
C THR A 48 21.96 -25.37 -18.84
N GLY A 49 23.00 -25.56 -18.03
CA GLY A 49 22.97 -25.33 -16.57
C GLY A 49 22.40 -23.98 -16.16
N SER A 50 22.02 -23.85 -14.88
CA SER A 50 21.59 -22.57 -14.31
C SER A 50 22.49 -22.13 -13.16
N TYR A 51 22.45 -20.83 -12.83
CA TYR A 51 23.18 -20.35 -11.65
C TYR A 51 22.69 -21.03 -10.37
N TRP A 52 21.44 -21.52 -10.33
CA TRP A 52 20.92 -22.37 -9.27
C TRP A 52 21.68 -23.70 -9.12
N SER A 53 22.03 -24.35 -10.23
CA SER A 53 22.76 -25.63 -10.21
C SER A 53 24.28 -25.46 -10.20
N HIS A 54 24.79 -24.23 -10.23
CA HIS A 54 26.21 -23.92 -10.25
C HIS A 54 26.74 -23.76 -8.81
N SER A 55 27.59 -24.71 -8.37
CA SER A 55 28.09 -24.74 -6.99
C SER A 55 29.33 -23.87 -6.76
N GLU A 56 30.05 -23.49 -7.81
CA GLU A 56 31.23 -22.64 -7.70
C GLU A 56 30.85 -21.24 -7.22
N HIS A 57 31.55 -20.75 -6.19
CA HIS A 57 31.30 -19.43 -5.61
C HIS A 57 29.86 -19.19 -5.11
N ALA A 58 29.06 -20.24 -4.91
CA ALA A 58 27.65 -20.13 -4.48
C ALA A 58 27.46 -19.29 -3.20
N VAL A 59 28.44 -19.31 -2.29
CA VAL A 59 28.44 -18.46 -1.08
C VAL A 59 28.37 -16.97 -1.42
N LEU A 60 29.08 -16.51 -2.46
CA LEU A 60 29.02 -15.12 -2.90
C LEU A 60 27.62 -14.76 -3.43
N MET A 61 27.01 -15.67 -4.19
CA MET A 61 25.64 -15.49 -4.69
C MET A 61 24.62 -15.44 -3.55
N TYR A 62 24.72 -16.33 -2.55
CA TYR A 62 23.81 -16.29 -1.40
C TYR A 62 23.96 -15.02 -0.56
N TRP A 63 25.19 -14.52 -0.38
CA TRP A 63 25.39 -13.22 0.27
C TRP A 63 24.85 -12.06 -0.57
N HIS A 64 25.03 -12.08 -1.90
CA HIS A 64 24.43 -11.10 -2.80
C HIS A 64 22.89 -11.10 -2.64
N ILE A 65 22.24 -12.25 -2.79
CA ILE A 65 20.78 -12.39 -2.63
C ILE A 65 20.33 -11.94 -1.24
N GLY A 66 21.01 -12.38 -0.18
CA GLY A 66 20.67 -12.03 1.20
C GLY A 66 20.77 -10.54 1.47
N LEU A 67 21.82 -9.87 0.97
CA LEU A 67 22.00 -8.44 1.11
C LEU A 67 21.03 -7.63 0.23
N GLU A 68 20.70 -8.09 -0.98
CA GLU A 68 19.67 -7.46 -1.81
C GLU A 68 18.29 -7.55 -1.14
N ILE A 69 17.92 -8.71 -0.58
CA ILE A 69 16.67 -8.84 0.20
C ILE A 69 16.69 -7.91 1.41
N LEU A 70 17.80 -7.86 2.16
CA LEU A 70 17.95 -6.93 3.29
C LEU A 70 17.80 -5.47 2.85
N ALA A 71 18.45 -5.07 1.75
CA ALA A 71 18.39 -3.70 1.25
C ALA A 71 16.98 -3.34 0.77
N TRP A 72 16.41 -4.12 -0.15
CA TRP A 72 15.18 -3.77 -0.88
C TRP A 72 13.90 -4.13 -0.14
N VAL A 73 13.88 -5.21 0.65
CA VAL A 73 12.67 -5.67 1.37
C VAL A 73 12.63 -5.11 2.80
N VAL A 74 13.78 -4.94 3.46
CA VAL A 74 13.82 -4.52 4.86
C VAL A 74 14.17 -3.03 5.00
N VAL A 75 15.33 -2.59 4.52
CA VAL A 75 15.83 -1.24 4.81
C VAL A 75 15.14 -0.17 3.97
N LEU A 76 14.91 -0.42 2.68
CA LEU A 76 14.29 0.55 1.78
C LEU A 76 12.87 0.97 2.22
N PRO A 77 11.94 0.07 2.57
CA PRO A 77 10.62 0.49 3.06
C PRO A 77 10.70 1.37 4.29
N ILE A 78 11.60 1.10 5.23
CA ILE A 78 11.83 1.95 6.41
C ILE A 78 12.29 3.34 5.98
N ALA A 79 13.25 3.43 5.06
CA ALA A 79 13.77 4.69 4.55
C ALA A 79 12.68 5.53 3.85
N VAL A 80 11.86 4.89 3.02
CA VAL A 80 10.69 5.52 2.38
C VAL A 80 9.69 6.01 3.44
N MET A 81 9.40 5.21 4.46
CA MET A 81 8.47 5.61 5.54
C MET A 81 8.98 6.79 6.36
N PHE A 82 10.28 6.85 6.66
CA PHE A 82 10.88 8.02 7.30
C PHE A 82 10.84 9.26 6.40
N SER A 83 11.09 9.08 5.11
CA SER A 83 11.02 10.17 4.12
C SER A 83 9.61 10.76 4.02
N ILE A 84 8.58 9.91 3.90
CA ILE A 84 7.17 10.32 3.90
C ILE A 84 6.80 11.02 5.21
N ALA A 85 7.31 10.54 6.36
CA ALA A 85 7.09 11.17 7.66
C ALA A 85 7.91 12.46 7.89
N ARG A 86 8.76 12.86 6.93
CA ARG A 86 9.73 13.97 7.04
C ARG A 86 10.59 13.88 8.30
N SER A 87 11.03 12.66 8.64
CA SER A 87 11.82 12.38 9.84
C SER A 87 13.27 12.84 9.71
N ARG A 88 13.92 13.17 10.83
CA ARG A 88 15.38 13.40 10.88
C ARG A 88 16.21 12.16 10.50
N TYR A 89 15.63 10.96 10.60
CA TYR A 89 16.30 9.70 10.27
C TYR A 89 16.28 9.36 8.77
N THR A 90 15.61 10.17 7.93
CA THR A 90 15.48 9.93 6.50
C THR A 90 16.82 9.76 5.80
N LEU A 91 17.72 10.75 5.91
CA LEU A 91 19.03 10.67 5.24
C LEU A 91 19.88 9.50 5.76
N PHE A 92 19.86 9.25 7.06
CA PHE A 92 20.62 8.14 7.66
C PHE A 92 20.16 6.79 7.09
N SER A 93 18.85 6.54 7.08
CA SER A 93 18.27 5.29 6.54
C SER A 93 18.48 5.14 5.03
N GLN A 94 18.40 6.24 4.26
CA GLN A 94 18.69 6.24 2.82
C GLN A 94 20.16 5.93 2.51
N LEU A 95 21.10 6.48 3.28
CA LEU A 95 22.53 6.18 3.13
C LEU A 95 22.85 4.74 3.57
N ALA A 96 22.23 4.26 4.65
CA ALA A 96 22.35 2.86 5.07
C ALA A 96 21.87 1.90 3.97
N PHE A 97 20.72 2.20 3.35
CA PHE A 97 20.21 1.46 2.19
C PHE A 97 21.22 1.43 1.04
N LEU A 98 21.73 2.60 0.60
CA LEU A 98 22.72 2.65 -0.49
C LEU A 98 24.01 1.89 -0.16
N THR A 99 24.44 1.91 1.10
CA THR A 99 25.66 1.21 1.53
C THR A 99 25.48 -0.30 1.45
N ILE A 100 24.35 -0.82 1.94
CA ILE A 100 24.04 -2.26 1.89
C ILE A 100 23.85 -2.69 0.43
N ASN A 101 23.13 -1.91 -0.38
CA ASN A 101 22.95 -2.17 -1.81
C ASN A 101 24.30 -2.15 -2.56
N ALA A 102 25.18 -1.20 -2.28
CA ALA A 102 26.51 -1.15 -2.90
C ALA A 102 27.35 -2.37 -2.54
N LEU A 103 27.32 -2.82 -1.28
CA LEU A 103 27.98 -4.05 -0.86
C LEU A 103 27.42 -5.27 -1.60
N ALA A 104 26.09 -5.38 -1.71
CA ALA A 104 25.42 -6.45 -2.44
C ALA A 104 25.87 -6.48 -3.91
N LEU A 105 25.89 -5.33 -4.59
CA LEU A 105 26.33 -5.21 -5.98
C LEU A 105 27.80 -5.59 -6.16
N VAL A 106 28.69 -5.22 -5.22
CA VAL A 106 30.11 -5.63 -5.29
C VAL A 106 30.22 -7.15 -5.24
N LEU A 107 29.48 -7.83 -4.35
CA LEU A 107 29.49 -9.30 -4.31
C LEU A 107 28.95 -9.92 -5.60
N GLY A 108 27.88 -9.36 -6.17
CA GLY A 108 27.33 -9.80 -7.45
C GLY A 108 28.31 -9.60 -8.62
N LEU A 109 29.05 -8.50 -8.63
CA LEU A 109 30.10 -8.24 -9.64
C LEU A 109 31.28 -9.20 -9.51
N VAL A 110 31.73 -9.47 -8.27
CA VAL A 110 32.81 -10.44 -8.02
C VAL A 110 32.36 -11.84 -8.44
N TYR A 111 31.12 -12.24 -8.14
CA TYR A 111 30.55 -13.50 -8.61
C TYR A 111 30.56 -13.55 -10.15
N ASN A 112 29.98 -12.55 -10.83
CA ASN A 112 29.91 -12.52 -12.30
C ASN A 112 31.28 -12.55 -12.99
N HIS A 113 32.33 -12.00 -12.36
CA HIS A 113 33.68 -12.08 -12.89
C HIS A 113 34.30 -13.48 -12.73
N ASN A 114 33.91 -14.21 -11.69
CA ASN A 114 34.50 -15.50 -11.33
C ASN A 114 33.68 -16.70 -11.82
N THR A 115 32.49 -16.47 -12.40
CA THR A 115 31.63 -17.53 -12.96
C THR A 115 31.43 -17.33 -14.46
N PRO A 116 31.24 -18.41 -15.23
CA PRO A 116 30.96 -18.31 -16.66
C PRO A 116 29.64 -17.57 -16.92
N GLU A 117 29.59 -16.77 -17.99
CA GLU A 117 28.36 -16.13 -18.44
C GLU A 117 27.41 -17.17 -19.04
N LEU A 118 26.44 -17.64 -18.23
CA LEU A 118 25.46 -18.64 -18.67
C LEU A 118 24.37 -18.05 -19.58
N TYR A 119 24.10 -16.74 -19.46
CA TYR A 119 23.00 -16.06 -20.15
C TYR A 119 23.47 -14.77 -20.82
N ALA A 120 23.86 -14.91 -22.09
CA ALA A 120 24.22 -13.77 -22.91
C ALA A 120 23.07 -12.74 -22.94
N ASN A 121 23.39 -11.47 -22.73
CA ASN A 121 22.44 -10.36 -22.78
C ASN A 121 21.27 -10.44 -21.79
N ASN A 122 21.45 -11.06 -20.62
CA ASN A 122 20.41 -11.07 -19.58
C ASN A 122 19.91 -9.66 -19.21
N ALA A 123 18.60 -9.53 -19.01
CA ALA A 123 17.96 -8.25 -18.71
C ALA A 123 18.16 -7.79 -17.25
N HIS A 124 18.41 -8.72 -16.33
CA HIS A 124 18.54 -8.43 -14.90
C HIS A 124 19.72 -7.48 -14.63
N GLY A 125 20.91 -7.75 -15.16
CA GLY A 125 22.07 -6.88 -14.95
C GLY A 125 21.84 -5.44 -15.44
N LYS A 126 21.29 -5.28 -16.66
CA LYS A 126 20.97 -3.96 -17.24
C LYS A 126 19.91 -3.22 -16.40
N THR A 127 18.85 -3.94 -16.01
CA THR A 127 17.74 -3.39 -15.21
C THR A 127 18.20 -3.01 -13.80
N GLY A 128 19.02 -3.85 -13.17
CA GLY A 128 19.59 -3.62 -11.83
C GLY A 128 20.46 -2.36 -11.78
N TRP A 129 21.28 -2.11 -12.81
CA TRP A 129 22.04 -0.87 -12.91
C TRP A 129 21.14 0.36 -13.05
N ILE A 130 20.12 0.31 -13.91
CA ILE A 130 19.17 1.42 -14.07
C ILE A 130 18.48 1.74 -12.74
N ILE A 131 17.97 0.71 -12.06
CA ILE A 131 17.28 0.84 -10.77
C ILE A 131 18.23 1.40 -9.70
N THR A 132 19.47 0.94 -9.66
CA THR A 132 20.49 1.43 -8.72
C THR A 132 20.81 2.91 -8.96
N TRP A 133 20.91 3.35 -10.22
CA TRP A 133 21.12 4.76 -10.54
C TRP A 133 19.94 5.63 -10.12
N ILE A 134 18.70 5.16 -10.34
CA ILE A 134 17.50 5.87 -9.89
C ILE A 134 17.46 5.96 -8.36
N ALA A 135 17.76 4.87 -7.66
CA ALA A 135 17.85 4.83 -6.20
C ALA A 135 18.94 5.77 -5.67
N SER A 136 20.11 5.81 -6.32
CA SER A 136 21.19 6.74 -5.98
C SER A 136 20.78 8.20 -6.20
N ALA A 137 20.09 8.48 -7.30
CA ALA A 137 19.54 9.80 -7.58
C ALA A 137 18.48 10.21 -6.54
N TRP A 138 17.63 9.29 -6.09
CA TRP A 138 16.63 9.55 -5.04
C TRP A 138 17.28 10.06 -3.75
N VAL A 139 18.34 9.39 -3.27
CA VAL A 139 19.09 9.82 -2.07
C VAL A 139 19.87 11.11 -2.32
N PHE A 140 20.50 11.25 -3.49
CA PHE A 140 21.22 12.48 -3.84
C PHE A 140 20.30 13.72 -3.85
N LEU A 141 19.09 13.58 -4.41
CA LEU A 141 18.08 14.65 -4.39
C LEU A 141 17.63 14.98 -2.95
N ALA A 142 17.56 13.99 -2.05
CA ALA A 142 17.25 14.21 -0.64
C ALA A 142 18.34 15.02 0.08
N ILE A 143 19.62 14.75 -0.22
CA ILE A 143 20.76 15.51 0.31
C ILE A 143 20.69 16.97 -0.14
N ILE A 144 20.45 17.21 -1.45
CA ILE A 144 20.31 18.57 -1.99
C ILE A 144 19.18 19.32 -1.30
N GLN A 145 18.02 18.69 -1.12
CA GLN A 145 16.87 19.32 -0.46
C GLN A 145 17.17 19.68 1.00
N THR A 146 17.86 18.80 1.73
CA THR A 146 18.23 19.05 3.12
C THR A 146 19.17 20.25 3.24
N TYR A 147 20.14 20.37 2.33
CA TYR A 147 21.05 21.53 2.28
C TYR A 147 20.35 22.82 1.85
N ALA A 148 19.47 22.75 0.85
CA ALA A 148 18.70 23.91 0.38
C ALA A 148 17.82 24.48 1.50
N ARG A 149 17.26 23.62 2.36
CA ARG A 149 16.45 24.02 3.52
C ARG A 149 17.25 24.75 4.60
N GLN A 150 18.50 24.34 4.84
CA GLN A 150 19.39 25.03 5.78
C GLN A 150 19.79 26.43 5.30
N SER A 151 19.82 26.65 3.98
CA SER A 151 20.26 27.93 3.38
C SER A 151 19.13 28.98 3.26
N ARG A 152 17.86 28.59 3.42
CA ARG A 152 16.69 29.49 3.38
C ARG A 152 15.61 29.04 4.38
N PRO A 153 15.74 29.37 5.67
CA PRO A 153 14.72 29.04 6.67
C PRO A 153 13.35 29.69 6.39
N ASP A 154 13.31 30.87 5.75
CA ASP A 154 12.07 31.64 5.53
C ASP A 154 11.22 31.21 4.31
N ALA A 155 11.71 30.31 3.47
CA ALA A 155 11.02 29.92 2.22
C ALA A 155 9.96 28.82 2.40
N ASP A 156 9.80 28.28 3.61
CA ASP A 156 8.92 27.13 3.91
C ASP A 156 7.49 27.52 4.32
N LEU A 157 7.16 28.82 4.32
CA LEU A 157 5.84 29.33 4.71
C LEU A 157 4.78 29.26 3.61
N ASP A 158 5.14 29.06 2.33
CA ASP A 158 4.21 29.41 1.23
C ASP A 158 3.85 28.32 0.22
N ASP A 159 4.42 27.10 0.22
CA ASP A 159 3.93 26.12 -0.79
C ASP A 159 4.23 24.64 -0.55
N THR A 160 3.17 23.87 -0.80
CA THR A 160 3.05 22.43 -1.08
C THR A 160 2.83 21.45 0.08
N THR A 161 1.58 21.00 0.11
CA THR A 161 1.01 19.83 0.78
C THR A 161 0.88 19.97 2.30
N HIS A 162 -0.31 20.38 2.73
CA HIS A 162 -0.86 19.94 4.01
C HIS A 162 -1.14 18.43 3.91
N PRO A 163 -0.30 17.52 4.47
CA PRO A 163 -0.86 16.32 5.06
C PRO A 163 -1.89 16.79 6.10
N MET A 164 -2.94 16.02 6.40
CA MET A 164 -3.78 16.36 7.56
C MET A 164 -2.85 16.52 8.76
N THR A 165 -2.56 17.77 9.11
CA THR A 165 -1.59 18.08 10.14
C THR A 165 -2.17 17.54 11.42
N VAL A 166 -1.34 17.00 12.30
CA VAL A 166 -1.76 16.65 13.67
C VAL A 166 -2.44 17.86 14.33
N ALA A 167 -2.12 19.10 13.92
CA ALA A 167 -2.83 20.31 14.29
C ALA A 167 -4.31 20.38 13.83
N ASN A 168 -4.67 19.81 12.67
CA ASN A 168 -6.07 19.72 12.20
C ASN A 168 -6.83 18.59 12.92
N MET A 169 -6.18 17.47 13.23
CA MET A 169 -6.75 16.43 14.10
C MET A 169 -6.92 16.93 15.55
N ALA A 170 -5.94 17.65 16.10
CA ALA A 170 -6.02 18.28 17.42
C ALA A 170 -6.99 19.47 17.48
N ARG A 171 -7.28 20.11 16.33
CA ARG A 171 -8.40 21.06 16.21
C ARG A 171 -9.74 20.34 16.27
N TYR A 172 -9.85 19.17 15.64
CA TYR A 172 -11.03 18.31 15.74
C TYR A 172 -11.24 17.77 17.15
N GLU A 173 -10.15 17.39 17.84
CA GLU A 173 -10.16 16.94 19.23
C GLU A 173 -10.60 18.07 20.18
N ARG A 174 -10.08 19.30 19.98
CA ARG A 174 -10.55 20.49 20.72
C ARG A 174 -12.01 20.87 20.45
N VAL A 175 -12.50 20.72 19.22
CA VAL A 175 -13.92 20.92 18.88
C VAL A 175 -14.80 19.81 19.48
N HIS A 176 -14.24 18.63 19.74
CA HIS A 176 -14.92 17.55 20.45
C HIS A 176 -15.00 17.82 21.96
N ASP A 177 -14.00 18.47 22.55
CA ASP A 177 -14.01 18.93 23.95
C ASP A 177 -14.99 20.10 24.21
N GLU A 178 -15.37 20.87 23.17
CA GLU A 178 -16.34 21.97 23.26
C GLU A 178 -17.81 21.51 23.19
N LEU A 179 -18.08 20.23 22.87
CA LEU A 179 -19.42 19.66 22.94
C LEU A 179 -19.73 19.26 24.40
N PRO A 180 -20.91 19.58 24.95
CA PRO A 180 -21.24 19.21 26.33
C PRO A 180 -21.20 17.69 26.50
N ASN A 181 -20.31 17.19 27.37
CA ASN A 181 -20.25 15.80 27.79
C ASN A 181 -21.66 15.29 28.16
N PRO A 182 -22.21 14.25 27.50
CA PRO A 182 -23.33 13.53 28.07
C PRO A 182 -22.79 12.66 29.21
N SER A 183 -23.42 12.76 30.38
CA SER A 183 -23.18 11.97 31.61
C SER A 183 -22.01 12.39 32.52
N ARG A 184 -22.25 13.48 33.25
CA ARG A 184 -21.69 13.69 34.60
C ARG A 184 -22.20 12.56 35.50
N PHE A 185 -21.38 11.55 35.79
CA PHE A 185 -21.63 10.63 36.90
C PHE A 185 -21.37 11.37 38.21
N SER A 186 -22.42 11.97 38.76
CA SER A 186 -22.45 12.46 40.13
C SER A 186 -22.55 11.26 41.07
N ASN A 187 -21.43 10.86 41.66
CA ASN A 187 -21.43 10.08 42.91
C ASN A 187 -21.46 11.08 44.08
N ASP A 188 -22.66 11.56 44.40
CA ASP A 188 -22.96 12.11 45.72
C ASP A 188 -24.11 11.31 46.30
N SER A 189 -23.83 10.57 47.38
CA SER A 189 -24.72 10.43 48.54
C SER A 189 -24.07 9.52 49.58
N GLY A 190 -23.66 10.13 50.69
CA GLY A 190 -24.19 9.70 51.98
C GLY A 190 -23.25 9.02 52.98
N GLN A 191 -23.10 9.71 54.10
CA GLN A 191 -22.95 9.22 55.49
C GLN A 191 -21.52 8.98 55.99
N GLY A 192 -21.17 9.75 57.03
CA GLY A 192 -19.95 9.58 57.82
C GLY A 192 -19.77 10.73 58.81
N THR A 193 -20.57 10.68 59.87
CA THR A 193 -20.60 11.59 61.03
C THR A 193 -19.24 11.81 61.68
N GLU A 194 -18.84 13.06 61.99
CA GLU A 194 -18.10 13.37 63.23
C GLU A 194 -18.50 14.73 63.81
N ARG A 195 -18.71 14.72 65.13
CA ARG A 195 -19.00 15.86 66.01
C ARG A 195 -17.69 16.41 66.56
N ASN A 196 -17.59 17.73 66.63
CA ASN A 196 -16.58 18.53 67.34
C ASN A 196 -15.20 18.63 66.70
N SER A 197 -14.90 19.79 66.11
CA SER A 197 -13.68 20.55 66.42
C SER A 197 -13.87 22.01 66.07
N ALA A 198 -13.88 22.84 67.11
CA ALA A 198 -13.82 24.29 67.01
C ALA A 198 -12.35 24.74 67.14
N SER A 199 -11.94 25.72 66.32
CA SER A 199 -10.91 26.76 66.54
C SER A 199 -10.31 27.16 65.19
N LEU A 200 -9.84 28.37 64.89
CA LEU A 200 -9.90 29.72 65.44
C LEU A 200 -9.23 30.60 64.36
N PHE A 201 -9.69 31.84 64.19
CA PHE A 201 -9.02 33.03 63.63
C PHE A 201 -8.49 33.04 62.17
N GLY A 202 -8.87 34.11 61.45
CA GLY A 202 -8.06 34.65 60.35
C GLY A 202 -8.82 35.36 59.23
N HIS A 203 -9.26 36.60 59.49
CA HIS A 203 -9.64 37.68 58.56
C HIS A 203 -9.69 37.40 57.04
N SER A 204 -10.88 37.44 56.41
CA SER A 204 -11.48 38.63 55.77
C SER A 204 -10.82 39.10 54.46
N ARG A 205 -11.48 38.85 53.31
CA ARG A 205 -12.05 39.85 52.37
C ARG A 205 -12.23 39.27 50.95
N SER A 206 -13.48 39.03 50.56
CA SER A 206 -13.99 39.31 49.20
C SER A 206 -14.47 40.77 49.16
N PRO A 207 -14.50 41.46 48.00
CA PRO A 207 -15.60 41.39 47.01
C PRO A 207 -15.08 41.39 45.55
N SER A 208 -15.61 40.65 44.56
CA SER A 208 -16.92 40.68 43.89
C SER A 208 -17.22 41.96 43.07
N VAL A 209 -17.67 41.77 41.82
CA VAL A 209 -18.46 42.70 40.96
C VAL A 209 -17.58 43.77 40.24
N GLU A 210 -17.67 44.14 38.96
CA GLU A 210 -18.73 44.15 37.94
C GLU A 210 -18.14 44.32 36.53
N SER A 211 -18.97 44.08 35.52
CA SER A 211 -18.80 44.23 34.07
C SER A 211 -19.12 45.64 33.54
N GLU A 212 -18.87 45.82 32.23
CA GLU A 212 -19.29 46.93 31.32
C GLU A 212 -18.35 48.16 31.31
N ASP A 213 -17.92 48.79 30.21
CA ASP A 213 -18.37 48.75 28.81
C ASP A 213 -17.34 49.47 27.88
N GLN A 214 -17.57 49.37 26.55
CA GLN A 214 -17.17 50.30 25.45
C GLN A 214 -15.92 50.08 24.53
N GLN A 215 -16.24 49.55 23.34
CA GLN A 215 -16.13 50.16 21.98
C GLN A 215 -14.78 50.37 21.22
N PHE A 216 -14.63 49.54 20.17
CA PHE A 216 -14.16 49.78 18.76
C PHE A 216 -13.16 50.90 18.40
N ILE A 217 -12.06 50.53 17.69
CA ILE A 217 -11.71 50.88 16.27
C ILE A 217 -10.29 50.39 15.91
N GLY A 218 -10.19 49.59 14.83
CA GLY A 218 -9.26 49.68 13.67
C GLY A 218 -7.71 49.72 13.78
N PRO A 219 -6.98 49.26 12.74
CA PRO A 219 -5.57 48.84 12.82
C PRO A 219 -4.55 49.85 12.26
N THR A 220 -3.28 49.72 12.68
CA THR A 220 -1.97 50.13 12.05
C THR A 220 -0.95 50.24 13.21
N ARG A 221 0.37 50.04 13.12
CA ARG A 221 1.35 50.11 12.04
C ARG A 221 2.67 49.46 12.53
N ARG A 222 3.37 48.87 11.58
CA ARG A 222 4.82 48.63 11.50
C ARG A 222 5.67 49.67 12.26
N TYR A 223 6.52 49.21 13.17
CA TYR A 223 7.74 49.90 13.59
C TYR A 223 8.93 48.95 13.52
N THR A 224 9.92 49.39 12.76
CA THR A 224 11.31 48.96 12.76
C THR A 224 12.00 49.56 13.98
N HIS A 225 12.78 48.76 14.73
CA HIS A 225 13.89 49.28 15.51
C HIS A 225 14.95 48.18 15.61
N ASP A 226 16.08 48.43 14.95
CA ASP A 226 17.37 47.84 15.28
C ASP A 226 17.73 48.27 16.71
N ASP A 227 18.26 47.38 17.54
CA ASP A 227 19.35 47.73 18.45
C ASP A 227 20.03 46.43 18.91
N ASP A 228 21.34 46.42 18.70
CA ASP A 228 22.31 45.49 19.23
C ASP A 228 22.23 45.41 20.76
N ASP A 229 22.28 44.19 21.32
CA ASP A 229 23.15 43.97 22.47
C ASP A 229 23.47 42.48 22.68
N SER A 230 24.55 42.26 23.40
CA SER A 230 25.59 41.27 23.18
C SER A 230 25.68 40.21 24.31
N PHE A 231 26.49 39.17 24.05
CA PHE A 231 26.96 38.08 24.96
C PHE A 231 26.00 36.91 25.20
N ASP A 232 26.40 35.64 25.31
CA ASP A 232 27.62 34.86 25.05
C ASP A 232 27.17 33.41 25.37
N ASP A 233 27.38 32.44 24.48
CA ASP A 233 27.55 31.07 24.97
C ASP A 233 28.44 30.25 24.03
N THR A 234 29.69 30.19 24.44
CA THR A 234 30.73 29.34 23.91
C THR A 234 30.47 27.88 24.27
N SER A 235 29.92 27.09 23.34
CA SER A 235 30.08 25.64 23.37
C SER A 235 29.72 25.03 22.01
N GLU A 236 30.73 24.70 21.21
CA GLU A 236 30.82 23.52 20.33
C GLU A 236 31.92 23.72 19.28
N LYS A 237 33.18 23.47 19.68
CA LYS A 237 34.31 23.36 18.76
C LYS A 237 34.90 21.95 18.81
N HIS A 238 34.30 21.03 18.06
CA HIS A 238 35.04 19.92 17.45
C HIS A 238 34.37 19.51 16.13
N GLY A 239 34.96 19.94 15.01
CA GLY A 239 34.53 19.53 13.66
C GLY A 239 34.77 20.55 12.52
N PHE A 240 35.29 21.74 12.81
CA PHE A 240 35.23 22.89 11.90
C PHE A 240 36.10 22.79 10.62
N LEU A 241 37.16 22.00 10.61
CA LEU A 241 38.14 22.04 9.51
C LEU A 241 37.71 21.24 8.26
N ARG A 242 36.86 20.21 8.40
CA ARG A 242 36.34 19.43 7.26
C ARG A 242 35.04 20.04 6.69
N ARG A 243 34.31 20.81 7.51
CA ARG A 243 33.04 21.45 7.17
C ARG A 243 33.23 22.71 6.31
N ALA A 244 34.21 23.54 6.63
CA ALA A 244 34.46 24.81 5.93
C ALA A 244 34.88 24.65 4.46
N SER A 245 35.61 23.59 4.11
CA SER A 245 36.07 23.34 2.74
C SER A 245 34.95 22.81 1.83
N MET A 246 34.09 21.92 2.36
CA MET A 246 32.87 21.51 1.65
C MET A 246 31.88 22.67 1.55
N GLU A 247 31.64 23.44 2.61
CA GLU A 247 30.76 24.61 2.58
C GLU A 247 31.22 25.67 1.56
N ARG A 248 32.54 25.88 1.38
CA ARG A 248 33.06 26.83 0.37
C ARG A 248 32.93 26.33 -1.06
N LEU A 249 33.14 25.03 -1.31
CA LEU A 249 32.93 24.44 -2.64
C LEU A 249 31.44 24.45 -3.01
N PHE A 250 30.57 24.05 -2.09
CA PHE A 250 29.14 23.98 -2.35
C PHE A 250 28.42 25.33 -2.32
N SER A 251 28.88 26.34 -1.56
CA SER A 251 28.30 27.70 -1.61
C SER A 251 28.54 28.38 -2.96
N ARG A 252 29.72 28.17 -3.57
CA ARG A 252 30.07 28.76 -4.88
C ARG A 252 29.27 28.17 -6.05
N TYR A 253 28.94 26.87 -6.00
CA TYR A 253 28.14 26.21 -7.04
C TYR A 253 26.63 26.14 -6.71
N GLY A 254 26.26 26.06 -5.43
CA GLY A 254 24.89 25.91 -4.94
C GLY A 254 24.05 27.18 -5.04
N ALA A 255 24.63 28.37 -4.84
CA ALA A 255 23.91 29.63 -4.90
C ALA A 255 23.23 29.91 -6.26
N ARG A 256 23.74 29.32 -7.35
CA ARG A 256 23.15 29.41 -8.71
C ARG A 256 22.07 28.35 -8.97
N PHE A 257 22.09 27.22 -8.28
CA PHE A 257 21.09 26.15 -8.40
C PHE A 257 19.82 26.41 -7.56
N VAL A 258 19.88 27.36 -6.62
CA VAL A 258 18.75 27.78 -5.77
C VAL A 258 17.91 28.88 -6.46
N ALA A 259 17.56 28.64 -7.73
CA ALA A 259 16.45 29.34 -8.38
C ALA A 259 15.15 28.59 -8.06
N GLY A 260 14.08 29.30 -7.68
CA GLY A 260 12.85 28.67 -7.19
C GLY A 260 12.24 27.62 -8.12
N ARG A 261 12.40 27.77 -9.45
CA ARG A 261 11.95 26.79 -10.46
C ARG A 261 12.72 25.47 -10.40
N THR A 262 14.04 25.53 -10.22
CA THR A 262 14.91 24.35 -10.11
C THR A 262 14.62 23.55 -8.85
N LEU A 263 14.37 24.21 -7.72
CA LEU A 263 14.00 23.54 -6.48
C LEU A 263 12.64 22.83 -6.58
N LYS A 264 11.65 23.42 -7.26
CA LYS A 264 10.37 22.77 -7.55
C LYS A 264 10.56 21.52 -8.41
N ALA A 265 11.40 21.58 -9.44
CA ALA A 265 11.73 20.42 -10.28
C ALA A 265 12.43 19.30 -9.49
N ILE A 266 13.40 19.65 -8.64
CA ILE A 266 14.10 18.70 -7.74
C ILE A 266 13.11 18.00 -6.79
N ARG A 267 12.19 18.76 -6.20
CA ARG A 267 11.14 18.21 -5.31
C ARG A 267 10.21 17.26 -6.06
N PHE A 268 9.82 17.63 -7.27
CA PHE A 268 8.97 16.80 -8.12
C PHE A 268 9.66 15.48 -8.52
N LEU A 269 10.92 15.54 -8.97
CA LEU A 269 11.71 14.36 -9.32
C LEU A 269 11.91 13.43 -8.12
N HIS A 270 12.25 13.99 -6.95
CA HIS A 270 12.39 13.19 -5.73
C HIS A 270 11.09 12.47 -5.37
N LEU A 271 9.93 13.13 -5.50
CA LEU A 271 8.63 12.53 -5.24
C LEU A 271 8.30 11.40 -6.24
N ILE A 272 8.67 11.55 -7.51
CA ILE A 272 8.50 10.48 -8.51
C ILE A 272 9.33 9.27 -8.13
N CYS A 273 10.64 9.46 -7.88
CA CYS A 273 11.53 8.37 -7.51
C CYS A 273 11.06 7.68 -6.21
N GLU A 274 10.68 8.45 -5.19
CA GLU A 274 10.19 7.91 -3.91
C GLU A 274 8.93 7.04 -4.08
N ARG A 275 8.01 7.43 -4.97
CA ARG A 275 6.77 6.66 -5.19
C ARG A 275 6.98 5.40 -6.01
N THR A 276 8.00 5.35 -6.86
CA THR A 276 8.24 4.20 -7.76
C THR A 276 9.31 3.24 -7.24
N VAL A 277 10.16 3.64 -6.29
CA VAL A 277 11.33 2.85 -5.85
C VAL A 277 10.96 1.47 -5.29
N LEU A 278 9.83 1.34 -4.58
CA LEU A 278 9.37 0.05 -4.04
C LEU A 278 8.94 -0.91 -5.16
N VAL A 279 8.27 -0.40 -6.20
CA VAL A 279 7.89 -1.19 -7.37
C VAL A 279 9.12 -1.59 -8.17
N GLN A 280 10.10 -0.69 -8.29
CA GLN A 280 11.39 -1.01 -8.90
C GLN A 280 12.12 -2.11 -8.14
N GLY A 281 12.13 -2.07 -6.80
CA GLY A 281 12.68 -3.15 -5.97
C GLY A 281 12.01 -4.51 -6.24
N LEU A 282 10.69 -4.54 -6.38
CA LEU A 282 9.97 -5.76 -6.77
C LEU A 282 10.42 -6.26 -8.15
N VAL A 283 10.58 -5.38 -9.14
CA VAL A 283 11.09 -5.73 -10.48
C VAL A 283 12.53 -6.24 -10.43
N ALA A 284 13.39 -5.64 -9.61
CA ALA A 284 14.77 -6.08 -9.42
C ALA A 284 14.82 -7.51 -8.85
N ILE A 285 14.07 -7.78 -7.78
CA ILE A 285 14.01 -9.10 -7.16
C ILE A 285 13.39 -10.13 -8.12
N ALA A 286 12.28 -9.80 -8.76
CA ALA A 286 11.59 -10.68 -9.72
C ALA A 286 12.46 -11.02 -10.94
N SER A 287 13.18 -10.05 -11.51
CA SER A 287 14.12 -10.33 -12.60
C SER A 287 15.33 -11.15 -12.12
N GLY A 288 15.72 -10.99 -10.85
CA GLY A 288 16.76 -11.78 -10.21
C GLY A 288 16.35 -13.25 -10.06
N THR A 289 15.12 -13.54 -9.64
CA THR A 289 14.63 -14.93 -9.54
C THR A 289 14.56 -15.61 -10.90
N VAL A 290 14.19 -14.88 -11.96
CA VAL A 290 14.19 -15.37 -13.34
C VAL A 290 15.60 -15.76 -13.79
N VAL A 291 16.58 -14.88 -13.60
CA VAL A 291 17.96 -15.12 -14.03
C VAL A 291 18.65 -16.18 -13.17
N TYR A 292 18.47 -16.15 -11.85
CA TYR A 292 19.09 -17.14 -10.97
C TYR A 292 18.52 -18.55 -11.18
N GLY A 293 17.19 -18.67 -11.31
CA GLY A 293 16.52 -19.93 -11.63
C GLY A 293 16.77 -20.41 -13.07
N GLY A 294 17.17 -19.51 -13.96
CA GLY A 294 17.41 -19.83 -15.37
C GLY A 294 16.14 -20.10 -16.17
N ILE A 295 15.01 -19.55 -15.73
CA ILE A 295 13.68 -19.69 -16.36
C ILE A 295 13.45 -18.59 -17.42
N GLY A 296 12.52 -18.80 -18.34
CA GLY A 296 12.12 -17.83 -19.35
C GLY A 296 13.08 -17.73 -20.54
N ARG A 297 13.72 -18.84 -20.94
CA ARG A 297 14.63 -18.87 -22.10
C ARG A 297 13.88 -18.95 -23.42
N GLY A 298 14.36 -18.25 -24.44
CA GLY A 298 13.74 -18.25 -25.77
C GLY A 298 12.25 -17.86 -25.73
N GLY A 299 11.39 -18.66 -26.37
CA GLY A 299 9.94 -18.43 -26.38
C GLY A 299 9.25 -18.56 -25.01
N ALA A 300 9.86 -19.24 -24.04
CA ALA A 300 9.29 -19.40 -22.69
C ALA A 300 9.20 -18.08 -21.92
N VAL A 301 9.94 -17.04 -22.35
CA VAL A 301 9.93 -15.71 -21.73
C VAL A 301 8.53 -15.12 -21.65
N PHE A 302 7.68 -15.35 -22.66
CA PHE A 302 6.32 -14.81 -22.69
C PHE A 302 5.42 -15.46 -21.63
N ASN A 303 5.59 -16.77 -21.40
CA ASN A 303 4.84 -17.47 -20.37
C ASN A 303 5.24 -16.99 -18.97
N VAL A 304 6.56 -16.93 -18.69
CA VAL A 304 7.08 -16.44 -17.41
C VAL A 304 6.67 -14.99 -17.17
N LEU A 305 6.84 -14.12 -18.17
CA LEU A 305 6.49 -12.71 -18.08
C LEU A 305 4.99 -12.51 -17.80
N ALA A 306 4.11 -13.27 -18.47
CA ALA A 306 2.68 -13.21 -18.23
C ALA A 306 2.34 -13.56 -16.77
N HIS A 307 2.92 -14.63 -16.22
CA HIS A 307 2.67 -15.05 -14.83
C HIS A 307 3.22 -14.04 -13.82
N TYR A 308 4.43 -13.52 -14.05
CA TYR A 308 5.07 -12.53 -13.19
C TYR A 308 4.31 -11.19 -13.18
N ILE A 309 3.87 -10.69 -14.35
CA ILE A 309 3.09 -9.44 -14.43
C ILE A 309 1.71 -9.65 -13.81
N LYS A 310 0.97 -10.68 -14.22
CA LYS A 310 -0.40 -10.94 -13.74
C LYS A 310 -0.39 -11.20 -12.23
N GLY A 311 0.48 -12.09 -11.73
CA GLY A 311 0.64 -12.36 -10.31
C GLY A 311 1.15 -11.15 -9.52
N GLY A 312 2.09 -10.39 -10.08
CA GLY A 312 2.63 -9.16 -9.47
C GLY A 312 1.57 -8.06 -9.28
N ILE A 313 0.62 -7.90 -10.22
CA ILE A 313 -0.51 -6.98 -10.08
C ILE A 313 -1.38 -7.36 -8.87
N PHE A 314 -1.73 -8.64 -8.73
CA PHE A 314 -2.53 -9.11 -7.59
C PHE A 314 -1.77 -9.01 -6.26
N PHE A 315 -0.46 -9.30 -6.26
CA PHE A 315 0.41 -9.10 -5.11
C PHE A 315 0.41 -7.64 -4.63
N LEU A 316 0.64 -6.69 -5.54
CA LEU A 316 0.61 -5.26 -5.25
C LEU A 316 -0.79 -4.78 -4.83
N TYR A 317 -1.83 -5.31 -5.44
CA TYR A 317 -3.21 -5.02 -5.05
C TYR A 317 -3.53 -5.52 -3.64
N GLY A 318 -3.00 -6.68 -3.25
CA GLY A 318 -3.09 -7.20 -1.89
C GLY A 318 -2.38 -6.32 -0.87
N LEU A 319 -1.18 -5.83 -1.18
CA LEU A 319 -0.47 -4.85 -0.34
C LEU A 319 -1.21 -3.50 -0.24
N LEU A 320 -1.78 -3.02 -1.35
CA LEU A 320 -2.62 -1.82 -1.36
C LEU A 320 -3.85 -1.99 -0.46
N THR A 321 -4.49 -3.17 -0.53
CA THR A 321 -5.64 -3.52 0.32
C THR A 321 -5.26 -3.54 1.79
N LEU A 322 -4.10 -4.11 2.16
CA LEU A 322 -3.58 -4.02 3.52
C LEU A 322 -3.33 -2.57 3.94
N GLY A 323 -2.72 -1.79 3.07
CA GLY A 323 -2.47 -0.36 3.28
C GLY A 323 -3.75 0.41 3.57
N ARG A 324 -4.81 0.18 2.79
CA ARG A 324 -6.15 0.76 3.01
C ARG A 324 -6.69 0.38 4.38
N TRP A 325 -6.60 -0.90 4.77
CA TRP A 325 -7.01 -1.35 6.11
C TRP A 325 -6.23 -0.64 7.22
N MET A 326 -4.92 -0.43 7.04
CA MET A 326 -4.09 0.29 8.02
C MET A 326 -4.37 1.80 8.09
N GLY A 327 -5.07 2.38 7.11
CA GLY A 327 -5.42 3.81 7.06
C GLY A 327 -4.75 4.61 5.94
N ALA A 328 -4.01 3.96 5.03
CA ALA A 328 -3.46 4.65 3.87
C ALA A 328 -4.59 5.24 3.02
N PHE A 329 -4.38 6.47 2.53
CA PHE A 329 -5.33 7.17 1.66
C PHE A 329 -6.69 7.49 2.32
N ALA A 330 -6.76 7.56 3.65
CA ALA A 330 -7.95 8.02 4.37
C ALA A 330 -8.43 9.42 3.91
N ASP A 331 -7.49 10.30 3.53
CA ASP A 331 -7.78 11.61 2.91
C ASP A 331 -8.68 11.52 1.67
N PHE A 332 -8.68 10.40 0.95
CA PHE A 332 -9.46 10.17 -0.26
C PHE A 332 -10.76 9.40 0.01
N GLY A 333 -10.96 8.90 1.23
CA GLY A 333 -12.04 7.97 1.59
C GLY A 333 -11.74 6.51 1.25
N TRP A 334 -10.49 6.16 0.92
CA TRP A 334 -10.12 4.81 0.49
C TRP A 334 -9.89 3.84 1.65
N ALA A 335 -9.76 4.33 2.87
CA ALA A 335 -9.50 3.52 4.07
C ALA A 335 -10.80 3.05 4.76
N TRP A 336 -11.83 2.75 3.96
CA TRP A 336 -13.16 2.37 4.46
C TRP A 336 -13.78 3.42 5.39
N ASN A 337 -13.48 4.69 5.14
CA ASN A 337 -13.90 5.83 5.94
C ASN A 337 -14.82 6.74 5.14
N VAL A 338 -15.59 7.58 5.83
CA VAL A 338 -16.35 8.64 5.16
C VAL A 338 -15.35 9.59 4.51
N LYS A 339 -15.58 9.96 3.24
CA LYS A 339 -14.72 10.90 2.54
C LYS A 339 -14.74 12.26 3.23
N PRO A 340 -13.60 12.82 3.65
CA PRO A 340 -13.56 14.14 4.26
C PRO A 340 -14.03 15.22 3.29
N PRO A 341 -14.72 16.27 3.79
CA PRO A 341 -15.27 17.31 2.93
C PRO A 341 -14.18 18.28 2.45
N LYS A 342 -14.53 19.15 1.49
CA LYS A 342 -13.59 20.05 0.78
C LYS A 342 -12.81 20.96 1.73
N GLU A 343 -13.43 21.34 2.83
CA GLU A 343 -12.90 22.25 3.85
C GLU A 343 -11.73 21.61 4.62
N VAL A 344 -11.70 20.27 4.71
CA VAL A 344 -10.68 19.53 5.48
C VAL A 344 -9.50 19.11 4.61
N VAL A 345 -9.76 18.59 3.41
CA VAL A 345 -8.72 17.99 2.53
C VAL A 345 -8.40 18.80 1.27
N GLY A 346 -9.14 19.88 1.03
CA GLY A 346 -9.01 20.70 -0.17
C GLY A 346 -9.70 20.11 -1.40
N ARG A 347 -9.90 20.97 -2.41
CA ARG A 347 -10.68 20.64 -3.62
C ARG A 347 -10.12 19.44 -4.38
N ALA A 348 -8.81 19.35 -4.57
CA ALA A 348 -8.19 18.29 -5.37
C ALA A 348 -8.40 16.89 -4.75
N LYS A 349 -8.11 16.73 -3.45
CA LYS A 349 -8.26 15.45 -2.74
C LYS A 349 -9.74 15.06 -2.62
N SER A 350 -10.62 16.04 -2.37
CA SER A 350 -12.07 15.81 -2.33
C SER A 350 -12.68 15.39 -3.69
N ALA A 351 -11.99 15.66 -4.79
CA ALA A 351 -12.44 15.31 -6.15
C ALA A 351 -11.92 13.94 -6.62
N MET A 352 -11.04 13.29 -5.86
CA MET A 352 -10.52 11.95 -6.20
C MET A 352 -11.66 10.94 -6.32
N ALA A 353 -11.53 10.00 -7.25
CA ALA A 353 -12.48 8.91 -7.41
C ALA A 353 -12.50 7.97 -6.19
N THR A 354 -13.58 7.21 -6.03
CA THR A 354 -13.68 6.15 -5.02
C THR A 354 -12.65 5.05 -5.31
N ALA A 355 -12.32 4.26 -4.30
CA ALA A 355 -11.36 3.17 -4.47
C ALA A 355 -11.90 2.14 -5.45
N GLU A 356 -13.18 1.83 -5.36
CA GLU A 356 -13.88 0.84 -6.17
C GLU A 356 -14.07 1.30 -7.62
N PHE A 357 -14.23 2.62 -7.87
CA PHE A 357 -14.14 3.18 -9.22
C PHE A 357 -12.74 2.98 -9.80
N THR A 358 -11.69 3.21 -8.99
CA THR A 358 -10.31 3.05 -9.42
C THR A 358 -9.99 1.58 -9.71
N GLU A 359 -10.44 0.66 -8.86
CA GLU A 359 -10.35 -0.80 -9.09
C GLU A 359 -11.06 -1.19 -10.40
N SER A 360 -12.28 -0.69 -10.62
CA SER A 360 -13.05 -0.95 -11.84
C SER A 360 -12.35 -0.39 -13.09
N PHE A 361 -11.74 0.79 -13.00
CA PHE A 361 -10.95 1.39 -14.07
C PHE A 361 -9.70 0.56 -14.41
N VAL A 362 -8.98 0.06 -13.39
CA VAL A 362 -7.81 -0.80 -13.61
C VAL A 362 -8.22 -2.12 -14.28
N ILE A 363 -9.31 -2.74 -13.83
CA ILE A 363 -9.85 -3.96 -14.46
C ILE A 363 -10.25 -3.70 -15.91
N TRP A 364 -10.92 -2.57 -16.18
CA TRP A 364 -11.28 -2.15 -17.53
C TRP A 364 -10.04 -1.94 -18.41
N LEU A 365 -9.07 -1.16 -17.94
CA LEU A 365 -7.84 -0.85 -18.68
C LEU A 365 -7.05 -2.12 -18.99
N TYR A 366 -6.95 -3.02 -18.02
CA TYR A 366 -6.35 -4.33 -18.20
C TYR A 366 -7.10 -5.12 -19.27
N GLY A 367 -8.43 -5.22 -19.20
CA GLY A 367 -9.25 -5.90 -20.20
C GLY A 367 -9.04 -5.35 -21.62
N VAL A 368 -9.09 -4.02 -21.79
CA VAL A 368 -8.87 -3.37 -23.11
C VAL A 368 -7.49 -3.69 -23.68
N THR A 369 -6.45 -3.57 -22.85
CA THR A 369 -5.08 -3.78 -23.32
C THR A 369 -4.81 -5.25 -23.61
N ASN A 370 -5.30 -6.16 -22.76
CA ASN A 370 -4.92 -7.57 -22.81
C ASN A 370 -5.57 -8.36 -23.95
N VAL A 371 -6.71 -7.90 -24.49
CA VAL A 371 -7.31 -8.47 -25.72
C VAL A 371 -6.30 -8.49 -26.88
N PHE A 372 -5.42 -7.48 -26.98
CA PHE A 372 -4.44 -7.38 -28.06
C PHE A 372 -3.11 -8.07 -27.75
N LEU A 373 -2.85 -8.41 -26.48
CA LEU A 373 -1.57 -8.96 -26.04
C LEU A 373 -1.56 -10.50 -26.06
N GLU A 374 -2.73 -11.13 -26.02
CA GLU A 374 -2.84 -12.58 -25.78
C GLU A 374 -2.29 -13.43 -26.94
N HIS A 375 -2.31 -12.93 -28.17
CA HIS A 375 -1.78 -13.61 -29.35
C HIS A 375 -0.36 -13.16 -29.75
N LEU A 376 0.37 -12.45 -28.86
CA LEU A 376 1.73 -12.01 -29.16
C LEU A 376 2.73 -13.17 -29.29
N ALA A 377 2.52 -14.26 -28.55
CA ALA A 377 3.44 -15.41 -28.56
C ALA A 377 3.33 -16.27 -29.83
N ALA A 378 2.22 -16.18 -30.55
CA ALA A 378 1.91 -16.95 -31.77
C ALA A 378 1.54 -16.01 -32.92
N TRP A 379 2.18 -14.84 -33.00
CA TRP A 379 1.82 -13.80 -33.94
C TRP A 379 1.93 -14.29 -35.39
N GLY A 380 0.78 -14.39 -36.06
CA GLY A 380 0.69 -14.86 -37.45
C GLY A 380 0.27 -16.32 -37.60
N ASP A 381 0.14 -17.05 -36.49
CA ASP A 381 -0.37 -18.43 -36.47
C ASP A 381 -1.90 -18.47 -36.31
N ALA A 382 -2.47 -19.67 -36.45
CA ALA A 382 -3.90 -19.88 -36.24
C ALA A 382 -4.26 -19.76 -34.75
N TRP A 383 -5.40 -19.14 -34.47
CA TRP A 383 -5.95 -19.04 -33.11
C TRP A 383 -6.27 -20.41 -32.55
N THR A 384 -5.74 -20.70 -31.36
CA THR A 384 -6.03 -21.94 -30.64
C THR A 384 -7.26 -21.78 -29.74
N ALA A 385 -7.84 -22.89 -29.28
CA ALA A 385 -8.94 -22.84 -28.30
C ALA A 385 -8.52 -22.12 -27.01
N GLN A 386 -7.27 -22.32 -26.56
CA GLN A 386 -6.73 -21.64 -25.39
C GLN A 386 -6.65 -20.12 -25.58
N ASP A 387 -6.26 -19.65 -26.77
CA ASP A 387 -6.22 -18.22 -27.07
C ASP A 387 -7.62 -17.60 -27.01
N LEU A 388 -8.63 -18.31 -27.52
CA LEU A 388 -10.03 -17.86 -27.47
C LEU A 388 -10.57 -17.82 -26.04
N GLU A 389 -10.20 -18.77 -25.19
CA GLU A 389 -10.54 -18.75 -23.76
C GLU A 389 -9.91 -17.54 -23.06
N HIS A 390 -8.62 -17.29 -23.28
CA HIS A 390 -7.93 -16.14 -22.68
C HIS A 390 -8.45 -14.79 -23.18
N VAL A 391 -8.81 -14.67 -24.47
CA VAL A 391 -9.50 -13.48 -25.01
C VAL A 391 -10.86 -13.30 -24.36
N SER A 392 -11.62 -14.38 -24.14
CA SER A 392 -12.92 -14.34 -23.47
C SER A 392 -12.81 -13.82 -22.03
N ILE A 393 -11.76 -14.20 -21.29
CA ILE A 393 -11.44 -13.64 -19.98
C ILE A 393 -11.16 -12.13 -20.08
N SER A 394 -10.45 -11.69 -21.11
CA SER A 394 -10.14 -10.26 -21.31
C SER A 394 -11.41 -9.44 -21.63
N VAL A 395 -12.35 -10.00 -22.39
CA VAL A 395 -13.68 -9.40 -22.63
C VAL A 395 -14.48 -9.27 -21.34
N MET A 396 -14.44 -10.29 -20.46
CA MET A 396 -15.07 -10.23 -19.14
C MET A 396 -14.49 -9.08 -18.29
N PHE A 397 -13.17 -8.89 -18.30
CA PHE A 397 -12.51 -7.78 -17.60
C PHE A 397 -12.91 -6.42 -18.18
N PHE A 398 -12.93 -6.30 -19.50
CA PHE A 398 -13.38 -5.08 -20.18
C PHE A 398 -14.81 -4.70 -19.79
N GLY A 399 -15.76 -5.62 -19.97
CA GLY A 399 -17.18 -5.37 -19.68
C GLY A 399 -17.46 -5.17 -18.19
N GLY A 400 -16.86 -6.01 -17.34
CA GLY A 400 -17.01 -5.94 -15.89
C GLY A 400 -16.46 -4.65 -15.28
N GLY A 401 -15.28 -4.23 -15.71
CA GLY A 401 -14.67 -2.97 -15.27
C GLY A 401 -15.46 -1.75 -15.75
N LEU A 402 -15.96 -1.77 -17.00
CA LEU A 402 -16.82 -0.69 -17.52
C LEU A 402 -18.12 -0.58 -16.71
N LEU A 403 -18.80 -1.70 -16.46
CA LEU A 403 -20.01 -1.74 -15.64
C LEU A 403 -19.73 -1.23 -14.22
N GLY A 404 -18.60 -1.63 -13.62
CA GLY A 404 -18.18 -1.14 -12.32
C GLY A 404 -18.01 0.39 -12.26
N MET A 405 -17.39 0.99 -13.27
CA MET A 405 -17.27 2.45 -13.37
C MET A 405 -18.63 3.15 -13.55
N ILE A 406 -19.55 2.55 -14.33
CA ILE A 406 -20.90 3.08 -14.54
C ILE A 406 -21.69 3.10 -13.23
N VAL A 407 -21.63 2.02 -12.43
CA VAL A 407 -22.32 1.91 -11.13
C VAL A 407 -21.80 2.95 -10.12
N GLU A 408 -20.52 3.26 -10.17
CA GLU A 408 -19.89 4.27 -9.30
C GLU A 408 -20.13 5.72 -9.76
N SER A 409 -20.59 5.93 -10.99
CA SER A 409 -20.79 7.27 -11.55
C SER A 409 -21.94 8.01 -10.88
N THR A 410 -21.63 9.15 -10.26
CA THR A 410 -22.66 10.03 -9.68
C THR A 410 -23.65 10.53 -10.73
N LYS A 411 -23.18 10.83 -11.94
CA LYS A 411 -24.04 11.26 -13.05
C LYS A 411 -25.04 10.18 -13.44
N MET A 412 -24.60 8.92 -13.52
CA MET A 412 -25.50 7.81 -13.85
C MET A 412 -26.53 7.63 -12.74
N ARG A 413 -26.09 7.71 -11.47
CA ARG A 413 -26.98 7.65 -10.31
C ARG A 413 -28.03 8.78 -10.34
N ASP A 414 -27.63 10.00 -10.66
CA ASP A 414 -28.53 11.15 -10.77
C ASP A 414 -29.54 10.96 -11.91
N LEU A 415 -29.12 10.44 -13.07
CA LEU A 415 -30.02 10.11 -14.18
C LEU A 415 -31.05 9.04 -13.80
N LEU A 416 -30.63 7.99 -13.09
CA LEU A 416 -31.54 6.94 -12.60
C LEU A 416 -32.51 7.48 -11.54
N ASN A 417 -32.05 8.35 -10.65
CA ASN A 417 -32.89 8.98 -9.63
C ASN A 417 -33.86 10.01 -10.23
N ASN A 418 -33.48 10.71 -11.30
CA ASN A 418 -34.33 11.71 -11.97
C ASN A 418 -35.64 11.12 -12.47
N ALA A 419 -35.70 9.82 -12.82
CA ALA A 419 -36.95 9.15 -13.15
C ALA A 419 -37.98 9.17 -11.99
N VAL A 420 -37.51 9.12 -10.74
CA VAL A 420 -38.35 9.13 -9.53
C VAL A 420 -38.56 10.55 -8.99
N VAL A 421 -37.58 11.44 -9.14
CA VAL A 421 -37.65 12.82 -8.64
C VAL A 421 -38.49 13.72 -9.55
N SER A 422 -38.47 13.50 -10.88
CA SER A 422 -39.26 14.30 -11.84
C SER A 422 -40.77 14.12 -11.73
N SER A 423 -41.24 13.09 -11.02
CA SER A 423 -42.66 12.86 -10.75
C SER A 423 -43.20 13.58 -9.50
N HIS A 424 -42.36 14.36 -8.78
CA HIS A 424 -42.74 15.04 -7.53
C HIS A 424 -42.47 16.55 -7.55
N SER A 425 -43.39 17.34 -6.99
CA SER A 425 -43.31 18.80 -6.89
C SER A 425 -42.30 19.24 -5.80
N GLN A 426 -41.58 20.34 -6.07
CA GLN A 426 -40.52 20.92 -5.22
C GLN A 426 -40.94 21.25 -3.77
N ALA A 427 -42.23 21.24 -3.45
CA ALA A 427 -42.80 21.65 -2.17
C ALA A 427 -42.55 20.68 -0.99
N ASN A 428 -41.98 19.49 -1.22
CA ASN A 428 -41.83 18.45 -0.20
C ASN A 428 -40.36 18.09 0.15
N THR A 429 -39.41 18.95 -0.25
CA THR A 429 -37.94 18.71 -0.14
C THR A 429 -37.38 18.70 1.29
N GLN A 430 -38.19 19.01 2.30
CA GLN A 430 -37.78 18.99 3.72
C GLN A 430 -38.12 17.67 4.45
N ASN A 431 -38.79 16.72 3.79
CA ASN A 431 -39.14 15.44 4.42
C ASN A 431 -37.90 14.54 4.53
N GLU A 432 -37.61 14.03 5.74
CA GLU A 432 -36.47 13.12 6.01
C GLU A 432 -36.48 11.87 5.12
N SER A 433 -37.66 11.45 4.64
CA SER A 433 -37.83 10.32 3.72
C SER A 433 -37.18 10.51 2.35
N TRP A 434 -36.83 11.74 1.96
CA TRP A 434 -36.16 12.06 0.70
C TRP A 434 -34.64 12.27 0.84
N GLN A 435 -34.09 12.11 2.05
CA GLN A 435 -32.63 12.15 2.23
C GLN A 435 -31.99 10.92 1.59
N GLN A 436 -30.78 11.10 1.02
CA GLN A 436 -30.04 10.00 0.44
C GLN A 436 -29.76 8.91 1.49
N PRO A 437 -29.85 7.62 1.12
CA PRO A 437 -29.52 6.53 2.02
C PRO A 437 -28.12 6.68 2.62
N ARG A 438 -27.97 6.33 3.90
CA ARG A 438 -26.68 6.44 4.62
C ARG A 438 -25.54 5.67 3.94
N HIS A 439 -25.86 4.58 3.24
CA HIS A 439 -24.89 3.78 2.49
C HIS A 439 -24.27 4.52 1.31
N TYR A 440 -24.86 5.61 0.81
CA TYR A 440 -24.27 6.39 -0.30
C TYR A 440 -23.00 7.15 0.10
N ARG A 441 -22.69 7.19 1.40
CA ARG A 441 -21.48 7.83 1.94
C ARG A 441 -20.21 7.00 1.68
N VAL A 442 -20.36 5.72 1.35
CA VAL A 442 -19.25 4.79 1.06
C VAL A 442 -19.58 4.04 -0.23
N SER A 443 -18.58 3.77 -1.06
CA SER A 443 -18.78 2.90 -2.21
C SER A 443 -18.81 1.44 -1.76
N LEU A 444 -19.84 0.71 -2.21
CA LEU A 444 -20.03 -0.72 -1.95
C LEU A 444 -20.20 -1.48 -3.26
N ASN A 445 -19.38 -1.16 -4.26
CA ASN A 445 -19.48 -1.77 -5.58
C ASN A 445 -18.88 -3.20 -5.58
N PRO A 446 -19.69 -4.24 -5.85
CA PRO A 446 -19.22 -5.62 -5.85
C PRO A 446 -18.51 -6.03 -7.15
N LEU A 447 -18.57 -5.23 -8.22
CA LEU A 447 -18.08 -5.63 -9.54
C LEU A 447 -16.59 -6.00 -9.54
N PRO A 448 -15.66 -5.23 -8.93
CA PRO A 448 -14.25 -5.63 -8.87
C PRO A 448 -14.04 -6.99 -8.20
N ALA A 449 -14.74 -7.26 -7.10
CA ALA A 449 -14.66 -8.53 -6.38
C ALA A 449 -15.26 -9.67 -7.21
N LEU A 450 -16.37 -9.43 -7.90
CA LEU A 450 -17.04 -10.42 -8.75
C LEU A 450 -16.15 -10.84 -9.94
N ILE A 451 -15.51 -9.90 -10.62
CA ILE A 451 -14.65 -10.25 -11.78
C ILE A 451 -13.45 -11.09 -11.34
N ILE A 452 -12.86 -10.79 -10.18
CA ILE A 452 -11.77 -11.57 -9.62
C ILE A 452 -12.26 -12.95 -9.11
N LEU A 453 -13.47 -13.02 -8.54
CA LEU A 453 -14.12 -14.30 -8.18
C LEU A 453 -14.26 -15.22 -9.40
N LEU A 454 -14.78 -14.68 -10.51
CA LEU A 454 -14.97 -15.42 -11.75
C LEU A 454 -13.64 -15.87 -12.34
N LEU A 455 -12.62 -15.00 -12.34
CA LEU A 455 -11.26 -15.38 -12.73
C LEU A 455 -10.76 -16.57 -11.90
N GLY A 456 -10.86 -16.48 -10.56
CA GLY A 456 -10.45 -17.56 -9.67
C GLY A 456 -11.19 -18.86 -9.94
N LYS A 457 -12.52 -18.78 -10.10
CA LYS A 457 -13.37 -19.96 -10.37
C LYS A 457 -13.00 -20.66 -11.68
N MET A 458 -12.82 -19.90 -12.76
CA MET A 458 -12.49 -20.44 -14.08
C MET A 458 -11.12 -21.11 -14.07
N MET A 459 -10.13 -20.44 -13.50
CA MET A 459 -8.74 -20.91 -13.51
C MET A 459 -8.51 -22.07 -12.52
N SER A 460 -9.30 -22.17 -11.45
CA SER A 460 -9.27 -23.37 -10.58
C SER A 460 -9.79 -24.64 -11.24
N SER A 461 -10.61 -24.53 -12.29
CA SER A 461 -11.15 -25.66 -13.04
C SER A 461 -10.42 -25.93 -14.36
N HIS A 462 -9.39 -25.15 -14.68
CA HIS A 462 -8.68 -25.26 -15.95
C HIS A 462 -7.61 -26.36 -15.87
N HIS A 463 -7.75 -27.41 -16.67
CA HIS A 463 -6.75 -28.48 -16.77
C HIS A 463 -5.45 -27.94 -17.40
N GLN A 464 -4.31 -28.22 -16.78
CA GLN A 464 -2.99 -27.84 -17.26
C GLN A 464 -2.26 -29.04 -17.86
N ALA A 465 -1.11 -28.80 -18.49
CA ALA A 465 -0.29 -29.86 -19.08
C ALA A 465 0.20 -30.91 -18.06
N SER A 466 0.30 -30.55 -16.78
CA SER A 466 0.64 -31.47 -15.70
C SER A 466 -0.32 -31.38 -14.53
N MET A 467 -0.41 -32.47 -13.76
CA MET A 467 -1.23 -32.51 -12.55
C MET A 467 -0.71 -31.52 -11.49
N LEU A 468 0.62 -31.39 -11.34
CA LEU A 468 1.21 -30.41 -10.44
C LEU A 468 0.79 -28.98 -10.82
N SER A 469 0.89 -28.63 -12.11
CA SER A 469 0.43 -27.33 -12.62
C SER A 469 -1.05 -27.11 -12.34
N THR A 470 -1.90 -28.11 -12.59
CA THR A 470 -3.35 -28.04 -12.35
C THR A 470 -3.65 -27.77 -10.88
N MET A 471 -2.96 -28.45 -9.96
CA MET A 471 -3.13 -28.25 -8.52
C MET A 471 -2.70 -26.84 -8.07
N ILE A 472 -1.55 -26.35 -8.54
CA ILE A 472 -1.08 -24.98 -8.22
C ILE A 472 -2.06 -23.93 -8.78
N HIS A 473 -2.63 -24.16 -9.97
CA HIS A 473 -3.66 -23.28 -10.54
C HIS A 473 -4.95 -23.28 -9.72
N SER A 474 -5.35 -24.46 -9.23
CA SER A 474 -6.46 -24.58 -8.29
C SER A 474 -6.25 -23.80 -7.00
N GLN A 475 -5.03 -23.85 -6.45
CA GLN A 475 -4.67 -23.15 -5.22
C GLN A 475 -4.77 -21.62 -5.34
N TRP A 476 -4.16 -21.02 -6.36
CA TRP A 476 -4.23 -19.56 -6.51
C TRP A 476 -5.63 -19.09 -6.91
N GLY A 477 -6.34 -19.85 -7.73
CA GLY A 477 -7.73 -19.55 -8.08
C GLY A 477 -8.65 -19.60 -6.85
N GLY A 478 -8.42 -20.57 -5.94
CA GLY A 478 -9.08 -20.65 -4.64
C GLY A 478 -8.79 -19.45 -3.75
N MET A 479 -7.56 -18.93 -3.76
CA MET A 479 -7.23 -17.69 -3.04
C MET A 479 -7.99 -16.48 -3.59
N PHE A 480 -8.15 -16.35 -4.91
CA PHE A 480 -8.96 -15.26 -5.48
C PHE A 480 -10.44 -15.37 -5.15
N MET A 481 -10.97 -16.60 -5.06
CA MET A 481 -12.32 -16.81 -4.54
C MET A 481 -12.43 -16.40 -3.07
N GLY A 482 -11.45 -16.77 -2.23
CA GLY A 482 -11.36 -16.36 -0.83
C GLY A 482 -11.33 -14.84 -0.65
N PHE A 483 -10.55 -14.14 -1.48
CA PHE A 483 -10.53 -12.68 -1.55
C PHE A 483 -11.93 -12.11 -1.78
N ALA A 484 -12.65 -12.61 -2.79
CA ALA A 484 -13.94 -12.07 -3.17
C ALA A 484 -15.01 -12.32 -2.11
N PHE A 485 -15.00 -13.50 -1.47
CA PHE A 485 -15.91 -13.78 -0.35
C PHE A 485 -15.62 -12.90 0.86
N ALA A 486 -14.34 -12.72 1.23
CA ALA A 486 -13.94 -11.85 2.33
C ALA A 486 -14.32 -10.37 2.05
N ARG A 487 -14.09 -9.88 0.82
CA ARG A 487 -14.53 -8.54 0.39
C ARG A 487 -16.07 -8.41 0.39
N GLY A 488 -16.79 -9.46 -0.01
CA GLY A 488 -18.26 -9.51 0.09
C GLY A 488 -18.74 -9.36 1.53
N LEU A 489 -18.10 -10.05 2.47
CA LEU A 489 -18.38 -9.89 3.90
C LEU A 489 -18.06 -8.47 4.40
N THR A 490 -16.97 -7.85 3.93
CA THR A 490 -16.69 -6.43 4.20
C THR A 490 -17.87 -5.56 3.76
N TYR A 491 -18.38 -5.73 2.54
CA TYR A 491 -19.52 -4.96 2.06
C TYR A 491 -20.79 -5.22 2.87
N ILE A 492 -21.08 -6.47 3.24
CA ILE A 492 -22.23 -6.80 4.09
C ILE A 492 -22.10 -6.11 5.46
N THR A 493 -20.94 -6.14 6.09
CA THR A 493 -20.71 -5.49 7.39
C THR A 493 -20.87 -3.97 7.31
N LEU A 494 -20.32 -3.33 6.28
CA LEU A 494 -20.47 -1.88 6.06
C LEU A 494 -21.88 -1.49 5.62
N TYR A 495 -22.62 -2.40 4.99
CA TYR A 495 -24.04 -2.21 4.71
C TYR A 495 -24.87 -2.30 5.99
N ILE A 496 -24.57 -3.21 6.92
CA ILE A 496 -25.29 -3.30 8.20
C ILE A 496 -24.91 -2.15 9.14
N SER A 497 -23.66 -1.74 9.15
CA SER A 497 -23.11 -0.70 10.04
C SER A 497 -22.23 0.26 9.25
N PRO A 498 -22.83 1.24 8.55
CA PRO A 498 -22.08 2.19 7.74
C PRO A 498 -21.20 3.09 8.60
N PRO A 499 -19.98 3.42 8.15
CA PRO A 499 -19.08 4.23 8.93
C PRO A 499 -19.58 5.68 9.00
N THR A 500 -19.37 6.29 10.15
CA THR A 500 -19.79 7.67 10.45
C THR A 500 -18.61 8.63 10.54
N SER A 501 -17.41 8.11 10.77
CA SER A 501 -16.19 8.89 11.01
C SER A 501 -15.32 9.01 9.74
N PHE A 502 -14.46 10.03 9.73
CA PHE A 502 -13.39 10.19 8.76
C PHE A 502 -12.18 9.29 9.07
N LEU A 503 -12.15 8.65 10.23
CA LEU A 503 -11.10 7.71 10.61
C LEU A 503 -11.28 6.34 9.92
N PRO A 504 -10.19 5.59 9.66
CA PRO A 504 -10.26 4.26 9.08
C PRO A 504 -11.13 3.30 9.91
N SER A 505 -12.07 2.62 9.25
CA SER A 505 -13.02 1.73 9.96
C SER A 505 -12.48 0.31 10.22
N ARG A 506 -11.40 -0.07 9.51
CA ARG A 506 -10.64 -1.33 9.73
C ARG A 506 -11.52 -2.60 9.78
N PRO A 507 -12.36 -2.88 8.76
CA PRO A 507 -13.15 -4.11 8.73
C PRO A 507 -12.22 -5.34 8.82
N PRO A 508 -12.48 -6.30 9.75
CA PRO A 508 -11.55 -7.40 10.02
C PRO A 508 -11.37 -8.34 8.82
N THR A 509 -12.42 -8.49 8.00
CA THR A 509 -12.41 -9.32 6.79
C THR A 509 -11.43 -8.81 5.73
N GLU A 510 -11.07 -7.52 5.72
CA GLU A 510 -10.09 -6.98 4.77
C GLU A 510 -8.66 -7.47 4.99
N ILE A 511 -8.34 -7.95 6.19
CA ILE A 511 -7.05 -8.62 6.43
C ILE A 511 -7.02 -9.93 5.62
N ILE A 512 -8.12 -10.69 5.64
CA ILE A 512 -8.25 -11.93 4.87
C ILE A 512 -8.26 -11.63 3.37
N THR A 513 -8.99 -10.59 2.96
CA THR A 513 -9.00 -10.07 1.58
C THR A 513 -7.57 -9.80 1.08
N SER A 514 -6.77 -9.10 1.88
CA SER A 514 -5.38 -8.81 1.54
C SER A 514 -4.50 -10.07 1.51
N PHE A 515 -4.63 -10.95 2.51
CA PHE A 515 -3.90 -12.21 2.57
C PHE A 515 -4.12 -13.04 1.31
N CYS A 516 -5.38 -13.24 0.93
CA CYS A 516 -5.76 -14.00 -0.26
C CYS A 516 -5.18 -13.40 -1.55
N LEU A 517 -5.17 -12.07 -1.71
CA LEU A 517 -4.57 -11.43 -2.90
C LEU A 517 -3.05 -11.57 -2.96
N ILE A 518 -2.37 -11.37 -1.83
CA ILE A 518 -0.90 -11.49 -1.75
C ILE A 518 -0.50 -12.94 -2.02
N ALA A 519 -1.12 -13.88 -1.32
CA ALA A 519 -0.86 -15.31 -1.47
C ALA A 519 -1.19 -15.80 -2.89
N GLY A 520 -2.39 -15.50 -3.39
CA GLY A 520 -2.80 -15.85 -4.75
C GLY A 520 -1.90 -15.23 -5.81
N GLY A 521 -1.48 -13.97 -5.63
CA GLY A 521 -0.54 -13.30 -6.52
C GLY A 521 0.82 -13.99 -6.58
N ILE A 522 1.40 -14.37 -5.43
CA ILE A 522 2.68 -15.09 -5.38
C ILE A 522 2.54 -16.50 -5.99
N THR A 523 1.51 -17.26 -5.61
CA THR A 523 1.28 -18.60 -6.18
C THR A 523 1.06 -18.54 -7.69
N PHE A 524 0.40 -17.49 -8.20
CA PHE A 524 0.24 -17.27 -9.64
C PHE A 524 1.59 -16.97 -10.32
N MET A 525 2.50 -16.20 -9.71
CA MET A 525 3.85 -16.04 -10.28
C MET A 525 4.59 -17.38 -10.38
N LEU A 526 4.42 -18.28 -9.40
CA LEU A 526 5.04 -19.61 -9.36
C LEU A 526 4.44 -20.61 -10.36
N SER A 527 3.21 -20.38 -10.84
CA SER A 527 2.50 -21.35 -11.70
C SER A 527 2.93 -21.34 -13.18
N ASN A 528 4.04 -20.67 -13.51
CA ASN A 528 4.58 -20.66 -14.86
C ASN A 528 5.21 -22.03 -15.23
N LYS A 529 5.24 -22.34 -16.53
CA LYS A 529 5.64 -23.67 -17.03
C LYS A 529 7.04 -24.08 -16.58
N ASP A 530 8.02 -23.18 -16.66
CA ASP A 530 9.41 -23.47 -16.30
C ASP A 530 9.60 -23.71 -14.80
N THR A 531 8.89 -22.95 -13.96
CA THR A 531 8.94 -23.14 -12.50
C THR A 531 8.25 -24.44 -12.11
N VAL A 532 7.12 -24.79 -12.73
CA VAL A 532 6.46 -26.08 -12.49
C VAL A 532 7.35 -27.24 -12.93
N ALA A 533 7.97 -27.16 -14.11
CA ALA A 533 8.91 -28.19 -14.58
C ALA A 533 10.12 -28.35 -13.63
N ALA A 534 10.60 -27.25 -13.05
CA ALA A 534 11.63 -27.31 -12.02
C ALA A 534 11.12 -27.98 -10.74
N LEU A 535 9.90 -27.69 -10.28
CA LEU A 535 9.32 -28.36 -9.11
C LEU A 535 9.14 -29.86 -9.34
N GLU A 536 8.71 -30.26 -10.54
CA GLU A 536 8.59 -31.67 -10.94
C GLU A 536 9.94 -32.39 -10.94
N SER A 537 11.00 -31.74 -11.42
CA SER A 537 12.34 -32.36 -11.46
C SER A 537 12.99 -32.53 -10.08
N TYR A 538 12.53 -31.78 -9.07
CA TYR A 538 12.95 -31.91 -7.68
C TYR A 538 11.97 -32.74 -6.81
N ASP A 539 10.97 -33.39 -7.43
CA ASP A 539 9.91 -34.14 -6.73
C ASP A 539 9.17 -33.31 -5.66
N LEU A 540 8.99 -32.01 -5.92
CA LEU A 540 8.28 -31.09 -5.03
C LEU A 540 6.79 -31.03 -5.38
N ASP A 541 5.95 -31.20 -4.37
CA ASP A 541 4.50 -31.23 -4.53
C ASP A 541 3.87 -29.82 -4.46
N ALA A 542 2.57 -29.76 -4.78
CA ALA A 542 1.81 -28.52 -4.69
C ALA A 542 1.60 -28.09 -3.22
N MET A 543 1.70 -29.00 -2.25
CA MET A 543 1.51 -28.66 -0.84
C MET A 543 2.70 -27.86 -0.29
N PHE A 544 3.91 -28.20 -0.72
CA PHE A 544 5.13 -27.47 -0.40
C PHE A 544 5.04 -26.02 -0.88
N THR A 545 4.72 -25.79 -2.15
CA THR A 545 4.63 -24.44 -2.71
C THR A 545 3.53 -23.62 -2.02
N PHE A 546 2.40 -24.26 -1.70
CA PHE A 546 1.30 -23.64 -0.98
C PHE A 546 1.72 -23.19 0.43
N THR A 547 2.28 -24.10 1.24
CA THR A 547 2.66 -23.81 2.63
C THR A 547 3.75 -22.75 2.73
N VAL A 548 4.77 -22.81 1.87
CA VAL A 548 5.81 -21.77 1.78
C VAL A 548 5.21 -20.41 1.42
N THR A 549 4.31 -20.37 0.44
CA THR A 549 3.68 -19.12 0.00
C THR A 549 2.77 -18.51 1.07
N MET A 550 2.02 -19.32 1.82
CA MET A 550 1.19 -18.84 2.93
C MET A 550 2.05 -18.27 4.07
N GLY A 551 3.15 -18.95 4.40
CA GLY A 551 4.11 -18.48 5.41
C GLY A 551 4.76 -17.15 4.99
N LEU A 552 5.26 -17.08 3.76
CA LEU A 552 5.86 -15.87 3.20
C LEU A 552 4.86 -14.71 3.17
N THR A 553 3.62 -14.96 2.76
CA THR A 553 2.55 -13.96 2.75
C THR A 553 2.33 -13.36 4.14
N SER A 554 2.24 -14.22 5.16
CA SER A 554 2.06 -13.79 6.55
C SER A 554 3.21 -12.89 7.02
N LEU A 555 4.46 -13.28 6.69
CA LEU A 555 5.65 -12.49 7.01
C LEU A 555 5.66 -11.14 6.30
N ILE A 556 5.31 -11.10 5.00
CA ILE A 556 5.23 -9.86 4.21
C ILE A 556 4.16 -8.93 4.80
N MET A 557 2.99 -9.45 5.16
CA MET A 557 1.92 -8.65 5.76
C MET A 557 2.32 -8.10 7.14
N ALA A 558 2.92 -8.94 7.98
CA ALA A 558 3.43 -8.53 9.29
C ALA A 558 4.48 -7.43 9.14
N TRP A 559 5.45 -7.61 8.23
CA TRP A 559 6.49 -6.63 7.96
C TRP A 559 5.93 -5.32 7.42
N THR A 560 5.00 -5.39 6.46
CA THR A 560 4.32 -4.20 5.92
C THR A 560 3.61 -3.43 7.04
N THR A 561 3.00 -4.13 7.99
CA THR A 561 2.37 -3.51 9.16
C THR A 561 3.36 -2.80 10.06
N VAL A 562 4.51 -3.43 10.34
CA VAL A 562 5.60 -2.82 11.11
C VAL A 562 6.12 -1.56 10.42
N THR A 563 6.33 -1.58 9.09
CA THR A 563 6.82 -0.40 8.36
C THR A 563 5.85 0.79 8.41
N LEU A 564 4.53 0.57 8.28
CA LEU A 564 3.55 1.65 8.46
C LEU A 564 3.45 2.12 9.91
N ALA A 565 3.64 1.23 10.89
CA ALA A 565 3.72 1.63 12.29
C ALA A 565 4.93 2.55 12.56
N ILE A 566 6.09 2.25 11.96
CA ILE A 566 7.30 3.10 12.03
C ILE A 566 7.02 4.49 11.46
N LYS A 567 6.30 4.60 10.32
CA LYS A 567 5.85 5.89 9.77
C LYS A 567 5.00 6.66 10.78
N GLY A 568 4.02 6.00 11.40
CA GLY A 568 3.14 6.61 12.41
C GLY A 568 3.92 7.13 13.62
N TRP A 569 4.85 6.33 14.14
CA TRP A 569 5.75 6.70 15.22
C TRP A 569 6.63 7.92 14.86
N ALA A 570 7.24 7.90 13.67
CA ALA A 570 8.10 8.99 13.20
C ALA A 570 7.32 10.31 13.05
N SER A 571 6.11 10.24 12.49
CA SER A 571 5.21 11.40 12.34
C SER A 571 4.84 12.01 13.70
N ARG A 572 4.55 11.17 14.70
CA ARG A 572 4.24 11.63 16.07
C ARG A 572 5.42 12.36 16.70
N ASN A 573 6.64 11.82 16.56
CA ASN A 573 7.84 12.45 17.14
C ASN A 573 8.16 13.80 16.47
N GLN A 574 8.06 13.89 15.15
CA GLN A 574 8.25 15.16 14.44
C GLN A 574 7.23 16.23 14.88
N SER A 575 5.98 15.83 15.09
CA SER A 575 4.93 16.75 15.57
C SER A 575 5.25 17.29 16.96
N ARG A 576 5.73 16.44 17.88
CA ARG A 576 6.15 16.85 19.23
C ARG A 576 7.31 17.84 19.19
N ASP A 577 8.31 17.58 18.36
CA ASP A 577 9.47 18.46 18.20
C ASP A 577 9.06 19.84 17.65
N GLN A 578 8.12 19.88 16.69
CA GLN A 578 7.58 21.14 16.15
C GLN A 578 6.77 21.91 17.20
N HIS A 579 5.92 21.24 17.97
CA HIS A 579 5.18 21.88 19.05
C HIS A 579 6.12 22.45 20.13
N ALA A 580 7.16 21.71 20.52
CA ALA A 580 8.16 22.19 21.48
C ALA A 580 8.89 23.44 20.97
N LYS A 581 9.31 23.46 19.70
CA LYS A 581 9.95 24.62 19.06
C LYS A 581 9.02 25.83 18.96
N SER A 582 7.75 25.61 18.60
CA SER A 582 6.75 26.69 18.54
C SER A 582 6.46 27.29 19.91
N HIS A 583 6.44 26.49 20.97
CA HIS A 583 6.25 27.00 22.33
C HIS A 583 7.48 27.76 22.84
N ALA A 584 8.70 27.26 22.54
CA ALA A 584 9.93 27.96 22.92
C ALA A 584 10.08 29.32 22.22
N GLY A 585 9.70 29.43 20.94
CA GLY A 585 9.74 30.70 20.19
C GLY A 585 8.58 31.66 20.43
N VAL A 586 7.59 31.29 21.25
CA VAL A 586 6.55 32.20 21.74
C VAL A 586 6.90 32.73 23.15
N LEU A 587 7.81 32.05 23.85
CA LEU A 587 8.31 32.44 25.18
C LEU A 587 9.62 33.25 25.11
N ALA A 588 10.35 33.19 24.00
CA ALA A 588 11.43 34.09 23.64
C ALA A 588 10.86 35.23 22.78
#